data_AF-A0A1A7W9S0-F1
#
_entry.id   AF-A0A1A7W9S0-F1
#
_cell.length_a   1.000
_cell.length_b   1.000
_cell.length_c   1.000
_cell.angle_alpha   90.00
_cell.angle_beta   90.00
_cell.angle_gamma   90.00
#
_symmetry.space_group_name_H-M   'P 1'
#
loop_
_entity.id
_entity.type
_entity.pdbx_description
1 polymer ?
#
loop_
_entity_poly.entity_id
_entity_poly.type
_entity_poly.pdbx_seq_one_letter_code
_entity_poly.pdbx_strand_id
1 'polypeptide(L)'
;MSKNRSELNAEAFTIKANMKIAVVAGPPSSGAFKEQPQKPTIFRKWYERGDLPVVVNHKVDRGKPIEWKADIHTLDYHHYLPLFFDGLRETTFPYELFARQGVHELLEAGGPKILPVIPQLIMPIRNAMNTRNHQSPSATAEVCRRVENLGDEVSRGETIGDLINETLRMFEVYGGPEAYKVIKYMVPTYESCMNK
;
A
#
# COMPACT_ATOMS: atom_id res chain seq x y z
N MET A 1 0.23 18.95 -58.82
CA MET A 1 -0.72 18.92 -57.68
C MET A 1 -1.00 17.46 -57.34
N SER A 2 -0.29 16.88 -56.37
CA SER A 2 -0.49 15.47 -55.97
C SER A 2 -1.62 15.39 -54.94
N LYS A 3 -2.67 14.62 -55.23
CA LYS A 3 -3.82 14.44 -54.33
C LYS A 3 -3.36 13.72 -53.07
N ASN A 4 -3.49 14.36 -51.90
CA ASN A 4 -3.32 13.70 -50.60
C ASN A 4 -4.30 12.52 -50.52
N ARG A 5 -3.76 11.31 -50.52
CA ARG A 5 -4.52 10.06 -50.40
C ARG A 5 -5.05 10.01 -48.97
N SER A 6 -6.35 10.08 -48.78
CA SER A 6 -6.98 10.02 -47.46
C SER A 6 -6.72 8.66 -46.82
N GLU A 7 -5.87 8.64 -45.79
CA GLU A 7 -5.61 7.46 -44.97
C GLU A 7 -6.90 7.03 -44.25
N LEU A 8 -7.18 5.73 -44.26
CA LEU A 8 -8.35 5.15 -43.59
C LEU A 8 -7.93 4.65 -42.20
N ASN A 9 -8.45 5.26 -41.13
CA ASN A 9 -8.24 4.73 -39.79
C ASN A 9 -9.02 3.43 -39.62
N ALA A 10 -8.32 2.36 -39.20
CA ALA A 10 -8.91 1.05 -38.97
C ALA A 10 -8.60 0.54 -37.56
N GLU A 11 -9.57 -0.13 -36.95
CA GLU A 11 -9.36 -0.87 -35.71
C GLU A 11 -8.54 -2.14 -36.00
N ALA A 12 -7.67 -2.51 -35.07
CA ALA A 12 -6.85 -3.72 -35.18
C ALA A 12 -7.71 -4.98 -35.35
N PHE A 13 -7.17 -5.98 -36.05
CA PHE A 13 -7.83 -7.27 -36.30
C PHE A 13 -9.14 -7.21 -37.11
N THR A 14 -9.35 -6.14 -37.89
CA THR A 14 -10.50 -6.00 -38.81
C THR A 14 -10.10 -6.19 -40.27
N ILE A 15 -11.06 -6.51 -41.14
CA ILE A 15 -10.83 -6.61 -42.60
C ILE A 15 -10.30 -5.28 -43.18
N LYS A 16 -10.73 -4.15 -42.60
CA LYS A 16 -10.27 -2.80 -42.97
C LYS A 16 -8.80 -2.57 -42.61
N ALA A 17 -8.29 -3.20 -41.55
CA ALA A 17 -6.88 -3.13 -41.16
C ALA A 17 -5.92 -3.79 -42.18
N ASN A 18 -6.43 -4.66 -43.06
CA ASN A 18 -5.63 -5.33 -44.10
C ASN A 18 -5.62 -4.57 -45.46
N MET A 19 -6.19 -3.36 -45.51
CA MET A 19 -6.20 -2.54 -46.73
C MET A 19 -4.92 -1.71 -46.86
N LYS A 20 -4.40 -1.56 -48.09
CA LYS A 20 -3.13 -0.83 -48.38
C LYS A 20 -3.09 0.65 -47.96
N ILE A 21 -4.24 1.25 -47.68
CA ILE A 21 -4.39 2.66 -47.28
C ILE A 21 -4.83 2.80 -45.82
N ALA A 22 -4.88 1.69 -45.08
CA ALA A 22 -5.35 1.69 -43.71
C ALA A 22 -4.20 1.94 -42.72
N VAL A 23 -4.44 2.84 -41.77
CA VAL A 23 -3.59 3.06 -40.60
C VAL A 23 -4.27 2.39 -39.42
N VAL A 24 -3.63 1.37 -38.86
CA VAL A 24 -4.17 0.59 -37.74
C VAL A 24 -3.90 1.34 -36.44
N ALA A 25 -4.95 1.67 -35.70
CA ALA A 25 -4.80 2.25 -34.37
C ALA A 25 -4.14 1.22 -33.42
N GLY A 26 -3.14 1.68 -32.66
CA GLY A 26 -2.52 0.87 -31.61
C GLY A 26 -3.53 0.49 -30.51
N PRO A 27 -3.20 -0.51 -29.66
CA PRO A 27 -4.07 -0.89 -28.57
C PRO A 27 -4.35 0.31 -27.65
N PRO A 28 -5.57 0.41 -27.07
CA PRO A 28 -5.88 1.49 -26.14
C PRO A 28 -4.91 1.46 -24.96
N SER A 29 -4.51 2.63 -24.47
CA SER A 29 -3.62 2.72 -23.31
C SER A 29 -4.26 1.99 -22.12
N SER A 30 -3.58 0.95 -21.63
CA SER A 30 -4.01 0.15 -20.49
C SER A 30 -4.24 0.98 -19.22
N GLY A 31 -3.68 2.20 -19.14
CA GLY A 31 -3.84 3.05 -17.97
C GLY A 31 -3.21 2.47 -16.71
N ALA A 32 -2.30 1.49 -16.83
CA ALA A 32 -1.66 0.80 -15.72
C ALA A 32 -0.94 1.74 -14.75
N PHE A 33 -0.47 2.90 -15.21
CA PHE A 33 0.18 3.92 -14.38
C PHE A 33 -0.72 5.12 -14.06
N LYS A 34 -1.99 5.13 -14.50
CA LYS A 34 -2.93 6.21 -14.16
C LYS A 34 -3.34 6.06 -12.69
N GLU A 35 -3.22 7.17 -11.94
CA GLU A 35 -3.70 7.26 -10.56
C GLU A 35 -5.19 6.88 -10.49
N GLN A 36 -5.54 6.09 -9.47
CA GLN A 36 -6.91 5.65 -9.26
C GLN A 36 -7.63 6.65 -8.34
N PRO A 37 -8.85 7.11 -8.69
CA PRO A 37 -9.62 7.99 -7.83
C PRO A 37 -9.96 7.26 -6.51
N GLN A 38 -9.54 7.84 -5.40
CA GLN A 38 -9.71 7.21 -4.09
C GLN A 38 -11.14 7.34 -3.58
N LYS A 39 -11.72 6.23 -3.12
CA LYS A 39 -12.93 6.26 -2.28
C LYS A 39 -12.53 6.68 -0.86
N PRO A 40 -13.38 7.42 -0.13
CA PRO A 40 -13.11 7.81 1.26
C PRO A 40 -12.78 6.57 2.11
N THR A 41 -11.68 6.61 2.84
CA THR A 41 -11.26 5.51 3.73
C THR A 41 -12.20 5.38 4.93
N ILE A 42 -12.14 4.22 5.60
CA ILE A 42 -12.83 4.03 6.87
C ILE A 42 -12.22 4.98 7.90
N PHE A 43 -10.90 5.16 7.88
CA PHE A 43 -10.18 6.11 8.72
C PHE A 43 -10.77 7.52 8.65
N ARG A 44 -11.03 8.05 7.45
CA ARG A 44 -11.61 9.38 7.26
C ARG A 44 -12.98 9.53 7.92
N LYS A 45 -13.85 8.51 7.79
CA LYS A 45 -15.16 8.51 8.44
C LYS A 45 -15.05 8.52 9.96
N TRP A 46 -14.09 7.79 10.51
CA TRP A 46 -13.84 7.75 11.95
C TRP A 46 -13.28 9.07 12.48
N TYR A 47 -12.41 9.71 11.70
CA TYR A 47 -11.90 11.05 12.00
C TYR A 47 -13.03 12.08 12.04
N GLU A 48 -13.87 12.14 11.00
CA GLU A 48 -14.98 13.10 10.89
C GLU A 48 -16.04 12.91 11.98
N ARG A 49 -16.23 11.67 12.45
CA ARG A 49 -17.11 11.36 13.59
C ARG A 49 -16.50 11.73 14.95
N GLY A 50 -15.19 11.92 15.04
CA GLY A 50 -14.48 12.21 16.29
C GLY A 50 -14.22 10.99 17.18
N ASP A 51 -14.41 9.78 16.65
CA ASP A 51 -14.27 8.51 17.38
C ASP A 51 -12.80 8.07 17.54
N LEU A 52 -11.87 8.73 16.83
CA LEU A 52 -10.46 8.39 16.93
C LEU A 52 -9.87 8.75 18.31
N PRO A 53 -8.98 7.90 18.85
CA PRO A 53 -8.33 8.09 20.15
C PRO A 53 -7.15 9.08 20.08
N VAL A 54 -7.14 9.99 19.08
CA VAL A 54 -6.07 10.97 18.83
C VAL A 54 -6.65 12.37 18.65
N VAL A 55 -5.91 13.40 19.07
CA VAL A 55 -6.23 14.82 18.90
C VAL A 55 -5.03 15.60 18.38
N VAL A 56 -5.26 16.79 17.81
CA VAL A 56 -4.18 17.71 17.45
C VAL A 56 -3.47 18.15 18.73
N ASN A 57 -2.15 18.05 18.76
CA ASN A 57 -1.37 18.63 19.83
C ASN A 57 -1.21 20.13 19.61
N HIS A 58 -1.83 20.96 20.47
CA HIS A 58 -1.71 22.42 20.42
C HIS A 58 -0.50 22.96 21.21
N LYS A 59 0.29 22.09 21.85
CA LYS A 59 1.46 22.49 22.64
C LYS A 59 2.68 22.63 21.71
N VAL A 60 3.16 23.86 21.57
CA VAL A 60 4.21 24.30 20.63
C VAL A 60 5.57 23.59 20.84
N ASP A 61 5.82 23.01 22.00
CA ASP A 61 7.19 22.64 22.44
C ASP A 61 7.64 21.19 22.20
N ARG A 62 6.81 20.27 21.67
CA ARG A 62 7.15 18.82 21.70
C ARG A 62 7.39 18.12 20.37
N GLY A 63 7.35 18.79 19.22
CA GLY A 63 7.64 18.16 17.92
C GLY A 63 6.71 16.99 17.52
N LYS A 64 5.77 16.59 18.38
CA LYS A 64 4.76 15.55 18.13
C LYS A 64 3.45 16.21 17.74
N PRO A 65 2.96 16.02 16.50
CA PRO A 65 1.77 16.71 16.00
C PRO A 65 0.46 16.16 16.57
N ILE A 66 0.45 14.94 17.14
CA ILE A 66 -0.74 14.31 17.71
C ILE A 66 -0.56 13.99 19.19
N GLU A 67 -1.66 13.98 19.95
CA GLU A 67 -1.73 13.55 21.34
C GLU A 67 -2.81 12.46 21.46
N TRP A 68 -2.51 11.37 22.17
CA TRP A 68 -3.45 10.27 22.39
C TRP A 68 -4.38 10.58 23.56
N LYS A 69 -5.68 10.32 23.40
CA LYS A 69 -6.68 10.47 24.45
C LYS A 69 -6.61 9.36 25.50
N ALA A 70 -6.05 8.20 25.13
CA ALA A 70 -5.93 7.02 25.97
C ALA A 70 -4.49 6.49 25.95
N ASP A 71 -4.12 5.68 26.94
CA ASP A 71 -2.80 5.06 26.98
C ASP A 71 -2.62 4.07 25.81
N ILE A 72 -1.63 4.35 24.98
CA ILE A 72 -1.29 3.59 23.77
C ILE A 72 -0.96 2.12 24.07
N HIS A 73 -0.47 1.82 25.27
CA HIS A 73 -0.16 0.44 25.67
C HIS A 73 -1.41 -0.36 26.02
N THR A 74 -2.52 0.29 26.39
CA THR A 74 -3.78 -0.38 26.75
C THR A 74 -4.76 -0.51 25.59
N LEU A 75 -4.45 0.15 24.47
CA LEU A 75 -5.31 0.21 23.29
C LEU A 75 -5.50 -1.18 22.64
N ASP A 76 -6.65 -1.40 22.00
CA ASP A 76 -6.92 -2.61 21.22
C ASP A 76 -6.28 -2.53 19.83
N TYR A 77 -5.14 -3.19 19.66
CA TYR A 77 -4.39 -3.21 18.40
C TYR A 77 -5.16 -3.90 17.26
N HIS A 78 -6.06 -4.84 17.53
CA HIS A 78 -6.84 -5.51 16.48
C HIS A 78 -7.81 -4.54 15.81
N HIS A 79 -8.29 -3.55 16.57
CA HIS A 79 -9.22 -2.55 16.06
C HIS A 79 -8.49 -1.35 15.45
N TYR A 80 -7.58 -0.75 16.20
CA TYR A 80 -7.00 0.55 15.82
C TYR A 80 -5.86 0.43 14.82
N LEU A 81 -4.98 -0.59 14.92
CA LEU A 81 -3.84 -0.68 14.01
C LEU A 81 -4.29 -0.85 12.54
N PRO A 82 -5.22 -1.76 12.18
CA PRO A 82 -5.73 -1.84 10.81
C PRO A 82 -6.47 -0.58 10.36
N LEU A 83 -7.17 0.11 11.27
CA LEU A 83 -7.87 1.37 10.98
C LEU A 83 -6.89 2.48 10.58
N PHE A 84 -5.81 2.65 11.34
CA PHE A 84 -4.75 3.63 11.02
C PHE A 84 -3.99 3.24 9.74
N PHE A 85 -3.77 1.95 9.48
CA PHE A 85 -3.19 1.46 8.23
C PHE A 85 -4.09 1.72 7.00
N ASP A 86 -5.42 1.63 7.10
CA ASP A 86 -6.32 2.04 6.01
C ASP A 86 -6.20 3.54 5.71
N GLY A 87 -5.91 4.34 6.74
CA GLY A 87 -5.66 5.78 6.64
C GLY A 87 -4.38 6.15 5.89
N LEU A 88 -3.41 5.24 5.69
CA LEU A 88 -2.19 5.50 4.90
C LEU A 88 -2.46 5.81 3.42
N ARG A 89 -3.69 5.52 2.98
CA ARG A 89 -4.19 5.88 1.65
C ARG A 89 -4.55 7.35 1.54
N GLU A 90 -4.88 8.02 2.64
CA GLU A 90 -5.26 9.43 2.61
C GLU A 90 -4.06 10.31 2.27
N THR A 91 -4.22 11.16 1.27
CA THR A 91 -3.20 12.14 0.81
C THR A 91 -3.60 13.58 1.09
N THR A 92 -4.70 13.77 1.83
CA THR A 92 -5.25 15.09 2.13
C THR A 92 -4.98 15.44 3.58
N PHE A 93 -4.48 16.66 3.82
CA PHE A 93 -4.38 17.23 5.15
C PHE A 93 -5.80 17.50 5.71
N PRO A 94 -6.07 17.21 7.00
CA PRO A 94 -5.17 16.74 8.05
C PRO A 94 -5.03 15.21 8.16
N TYR A 95 -5.85 14.43 7.44
CA TYR A 95 -5.99 12.99 7.62
C TYR A 95 -4.68 12.20 7.46
N GLU A 96 -3.88 12.56 6.45
CA GLU A 96 -2.58 11.94 6.18
C GLU A 96 -1.65 12.01 7.41
N LEU A 97 -1.58 13.18 8.07
CA LEU A 97 -0.72 13.42 9.22
C LEU A 97 -1.12 12.52 10.39
N PHE A 98 -2.42 12.45 10.68
CA PHE A 98 -2.95 11.62 11.77
C PHE A 98 -2.76 10.14 11.50
N ALA A 99 -3.02 9.69 10.27
CA ALA A 99 -2.80 8.31 9.89
C ALA A 99 -1.33 7.92 10.06
N ARG A 100 -0.41 8.69 9.44
CA ARG A 100 1.02 8.40 9.46
C ARG A 100 1.60 8.44 10.87
N GLN A 101 1.34 9.49 11.63
CA GLN A 101 1.86 9.62 12.98
C GLN A 101 1.23 8.59 13.94
N GLY A 102 -0.06 8.29 13.77
CA GLY A 102 -0.75 7.29 14.57
C GLY A 102 -0.20 5.89 14.36
N VAL A 103 0.04 5.50 13.09
CA VAL A 103 0.71 4.23 12.78
C VAL A 103 2.11 4.18 13.40
N HIS A 104 2.90 5.25 13.27
CA HIS A 104 4.24 5.32 13.83
C HIS A 104 4.26 5.08 15.34
N GLU A 105 3.45 5.81 16.10
CA GLU A 105 3.41 5.68 17.56
C GLU A 105 2.85 4.34 18.02
N LEU A 106 1.86 3.78 17.31
CA LEU A 106 1.35 2.43 17.61
C LEU A 106 2.41 1.35 17.40
N LEU A 107 3.17 1.42 16.31
CA LEU A 107 4.23 0.45 16.06
C LEU A 107 5.38 0.59 17.08
N GLU A 108 5.70 1.82 17.49
CA GLU A 108 6.73 2.09 18.48
C GLU A 108 6.34 1.56 19.88
N ALA A 109 5.07 1.67 20.26
CA ALA A 109 4.58 1.28 21.59
C ALA A 109 3.98 -0.14 21.68
N GLY A 110 3.69 -0.79 20.54
CA GLY A 110 2.87 -1.99 20.48
C GLY A 110 3.56 -3.30 20.88
N GLY A 111 4.88 -3.39 20.67
CA GLY A 111 5.67 -4.58 21.02
C GLY A 111 4.99 -5.91 20.61
N PRO A 112 4.74 -6.85 21.54
CA PRO A 112 4.19 -8.18 21.22
C PRO A 112 2.73 -8.16 20.73
N LYS A 113 2.01 -7.05 20.90
CA LYS A 113 0.60 -6.92 20.47
C LYS A 113 0.45 -6.76 18.95
N ILE A 114 1.55 -6.45 18.24
CA ILE A 114 1.54 -6.23 16.80
C ILE A 114 1.45 -7.57 16.05
N LEU A 115 2.18 -8.59 16.51
CA LEU A 115 2.27 -9.92 15.88
C LEU A 115 0.90 -10.54 15.53
N PRO A 116 -0.08 -10.62 16.45
CA PRO A 116 -1.39 -11.22 16.13
C PRO A 116 -2.22 -10.39 15.13
N VAL A 117 -1.86 -9.13 14.90
CA VAL A 117 -2.60 -8.21 14.02
C VAL A 117 -2.04 -8.20 12.59
N ILE A 118 -0.81 -8.66 12.37
CA ILE A 118 -0.13 -8.67 11.06
C ILE A 118 -1.01 -9.22 9.92
N PRO A 119 -1.74 -10.35 10.06
CA PRO A 119 -2.58 -10.88 8.98
C PRO A 119 -3.66 -9.90 8.51
N GLN A 120 -4.13 -9.02 9.40
CA GLN A 120 -5.15 -8.02 9.10
C GLN A 120 -4.58 -6.80 8.36
N LEU A 121 -3.26 -6.59 8.40
CA LEU A 121 -2.59 -5.46 7.76
C LEU A 121 -2.30 -5.71 6.27
N ILE A 122 -2.33 -6.97 5.82
CA ILE A 122 -2.02 -7.35 4.43
C ILE A 122 -2.90 -6.60 3.42
N MET A 123 -4.21 -6.54 3.68
CA MET A 123 -5.17 -5.88 2.79
C MET A 123 -5.04 -4.34 2.80
N PRO A 124 -4.99 -3.66 3.96
CA PRO A 124 -4.67 -2.24 4.04
C PRO A 124 -3.36 -1.85 3.33
N ILE A 125 -2.28 -2.61 3.54
CA ILE A 125 -0.98 -2.37 2.89
C ILE A 125 -1.10 -2.51 1.37
N ARG A 126 -1.74 -3.59 0.89
CA ARG A 126 -2.03 -3.79 -0.53
C ARG A 126 -2.80 -2.60 -1.11
N ASN A 127 -3.82 -2.13 -0.40
CA ASN A 127 -4.68 -1.04 -0.85
C ASN A 127 -3.95 0.31 -0.84
N ALA A 128 -3.07 0.56 0.13
CA ALA A 128 -2.16 1.71 0.15
C ALA A 128 -1.25 1.71 -1.08
N MET A 129 -0.57 0.60 -1.36
CA MET A 129 0.33 0.49 -2.51
C MET A 129 -0.38 0.60 -3.86
N ASN A 130 -1.59 0.02 -3.99
CA ASN A 130 -2.37 0.05 -5.23
C ASN A 130 -2.93 1.44 -5.58
N THR A 131 -2.77 2.43 -4.70
CA THR A 131 -3.18 3.81 -4.95
C THR A 131 -2.42 4.45 -6.12
N ARG A 132 -1.21 3.96 -6.44
CA ARG A 132 -0.37 4.44 -7.57
C ARG A 132 -0.11 5.95 -7.60
N ASN A 133 -0.34 6.65 -6.49
CA ASN A 133 0.06 8.04 -6.31
C ASN A 133 1.57 8.04 -6.01
N HIS A 134 2.34 8.94 -6.60
CA HIS A 134 3.79 9.05 -6.38
C HIS A 134 4.16 9.60 -4.98
N GLN A 135 3.22 10.20 -4.24
CA GLN A 135 3.47 10.80 -2.90
C GLN A 135 3.16 9.84 -1.72
N SER A 136 2.09 9.03 -1.85
CA SER A 136 1.70 7.98 -0.88
C SER A 136 2.73 6.85 -0.59
N PRO A 137 3.66 6.45 -1.49
CA PRO A 137 4.59 5.34 -1.26
C PRO A 137 5.62 5.68 -0.18
N SER A 138 5.94 6.96 0.04
CA SER A 138 6.94 7.36 1.04
C SER A 138 6.45 7.10 2.48
N ALA A 139 5.18 7.38 2.76
CA ALA A 139 4.58 7.14 4.08
C ALA A 139 4.40 5.64 4.38
N THR A 140 4.06 4.83 3.37
CA THR A 140 3.92 3.37 3.55
C THR A 140 5.30 2.69 3.63
N ALA A 141 6.29 3.15 2.85
CA ALA A 141 7.66 2.64 2.91
C ALA A 141 8.37 2.96 4.24
N GLU A 142 8.10 4.12 4.85
CA GLU A 142 8.65 4.49 6.16
C GLU A 142 8.06 3.65 7.30
N VAL A 143 6.76 3.35 7.23
CA VAL A 143 6.07 2.44 8.16
C VAL A 143 6.59 1.00 8.01
N CYS A 144 6.79 0.51 6.78
CA CYS A 144 7.35 -0.83 6.53
C CYS A 144 8.80 -0.95 7.00
N ARG A 145 9.64 0.07 6.76
CA ARG A 145 11.02 0.13 7.29
C ARG A 145 11.12 -0.04 8.81
N ARG A 146 10.09 0.36 9.56
CA ARG A 146 10.09 0.23 11.02
C ARG A 146 9.58 -1.12 11.51
N VAL A 147 8.66 -1.75 10.77
CA VAL A 147 8.26 -3.15 11.03
C VAL A 147 9.45 -4.10 10.84
N GLU A 148 10.33 -3.82 9.88
CA GLU A 148 11.60 -4.54 9.66
C GLU A 148 12.58 -4.42 10.84
N ASN A 149 12.65 -3.26 11.50
CA ASN A 149 13.57 -3.05 12.64
C ASN A 149 13.20 -3.84 13.91
N LEU A 150 12.10 -4.60 13.92
CA LEU A 150 11.77 -5.57 14.98
C LEU A 150 12.44 -6.94 14.75
N GLY A 151 13.12 -7.14 13.62
CA GLY A 151 13.87 -8.36 13.30
C GLY A 151 15.09 -8.07 12.41
N ASP A 152 16.22 -7.79 13.06
CA ASP A 152 17.61 -7.73 12.55
C ASP A 152 18.00 -6.72 11.43
N GLU A 153 19.20 -6.15 11.61
CA GLU A 153 19.83 -5.14 10.75
C GLU A 153 20.06 -5.64 9.31
N VAL A 154 19.42 -5.01 8.31
CA VAL A 154 19.86 -5.07 6.92
C VAL A 154 19.93 -3.67 6.29
N SER A 155 20.99 -3.50 5.50
CA SER A 155 21.58 -2.23 5.07
C SER A 155 20.81 -1.52 3.94
N ARG A 156 20.96 -0.19 3.93
CA ARG A 156 20.57 0.75 2.87
C ARG A 156 20.61 0.15 1.45
N GLY A 157 19.46 0.05 0.81
CA GLY A 157 19.38 -0.20 -0.65
C GLY A 157 18.23 -1.06 -1.14
N GLU A 158 17.32 -1.50 -0.26
CA GLU A 158 16.29 -2.46 -0.65
C GLU A 158 15.20 -1.84 -1.52
N THR A 159 14.93 -2.51 -2.64
CA THR A 159 13.86 -2.18 -3.57
C THR A 159 12.54 -2.73 -3.05
N ILE A 160 11.41 -2.23 -3.54
CA ILE A 160 10.07 -2.72 -3.18
C ILE A 160 9.94 -4.24 -3.41
N GLY A 161 10.67 -4.78 -4.38
CA GLY A 161 10.70 -6.23 -4.65
C GLY A 161 11.36 -7.03 -3.52
N ASP A 162 12.36 -6.47 -2.85
CA ASP A 162 13.07 -7.14 -1.76
C ASP A 162 12.18 -7.23 -0.52
N LEU A 163 11.48 -6.14 -0.17
CA LEU A 163 10.48 -6.09 0.91
C LEU A 163 9.33 -7.07 0.70
N ILE A 164 8.78 -7.13 -0.52
CA ILE A 164 7.70 -8.07 -0.85
C ILE A 164 8.20 -9.50 -0.68
N ASN A 165 9.42 -9.80 -1.15
CA ASN A 165 9.99 -11.13 -0.99
C ASN A 165 10.17 -11.47 0.48
N GLU A 166 10.72 -10.58 1.30
CA GLU A 166 10.97 -10.86 2.72
C GLU A 166 9.66 -11.10 3.51
N THR A 167 8.61 -10.32 3.22
CA THR A 167 7.29 -10.53 3.83
C THR A 167 6.70 -11.89 3.46
N LEU A 168 6.82 -12.29 2.19
CA LEU A 168 6.33 -13.59 1.73
C LEU A 168 7.13 -14.74 2.34
N ARG A 169 8.44 -14.56 2.58
CA ARG A 169 9.28 -15.52 3.31
C ARG A 169 8.82 -15.72 4.73
N MET A 170 8.56 -14.63 5.45
CA MET A 170 8.01 -14.71 6.80
C MET A 170 6.68 -15.48 6.83
N PHE A 171 5.80 -15.26 5.85
CA PHE A 171 4.55 -16.02 5.75
C PHE A 171 4.77 -17.51 5.48
N GLU A 172 5.77 -17.88 4.70
CA GLU A 172 6.11 -19.28 4.47
C GLU A 172 6.70 -19.95 5.72
N VAL A 173 7.64 -19.28 6.40
CA VAL A 173 8.33 -19.78 7.61
C VAL A 173 7.33 -20.06 8.74
N TYR A 174 6.39 -19.14 8.97
CA TYR A 174 5.46 -19.23 10.11
C TYR A 174 4.06 -19.77 9.73
N GLY A 175 3.73 -19.85 8.44
CA GLY A 175 2.40 -20.25 7.97
C GLY A 175 2.15 -21.77 7.90
N GLY A 176 3.16 -22.59 8.23
CA GLY A 176 3.05 -24.04 8.24
C GLY A 176 3.23 -24.70 6.85
N PRO A 177 3.09 -26.04 6.76
CA PRO A 177 3.54 -26.83 5.62
C PRO A 177 2.80 -26.53 4.29
N GLU A 178 1.61 -25.93 4.37
CA GLU A 178 0.81 -25.57 3.19
C GLU A 178 0.97 -24.10 2.77
N ALA A 179 1.69 -23.29 3.56
CA ALA A 179 1.84 -21.85 3.30
C ALA A 179 2.45 -21.58 1.93
N TYR A 180 3.49 -22.34 1.57
CA TYR A 180 4.13 -22.21 0.26
C TYR A 180 3.14 -22.39 -0.90
N LYS A 181 2.25 -23.38 -0.84
CA LYS A 181 1.28 -23.63 -1.92
C LYS A 181 0.30 -22.48 -2.08
N VAL A 182 -0.17 -21.93 -0.96
CA VAL A 182 -1.08 -20.77 -0.95
C VAL A 182 -0.38 -19.52 -1.48
N ILE A 183 0.87 -19.28 -1.05
CA ILE A 183 1.67 -18.15 -1.51
C ILE A 183 1.97 -18.29 -3.01
N LYS A 184 2.42 -19.45 -3.47
CA LYS A 184 2.74 -19.72 -4.88
C LYS A 184 1.51 -19.62 -5.79
N TYR A 185 0.32 -19.96 -5.29
CA TYR A 185 -0.93 -19.77 -6.00
C TYR A 185 -1.26 -18.28 -6.18
N MET A 186 -1.05 -17.46 -5.15
CA MET A 186 -1.38 -16.03 -5.15
C MET A 186 -0.30 -15.16 -5.81
N VAL A 187 0.95 -15.60 -5.75
CA VAL A 187 2.14 -14.91 -6.28
C VAL A 187 3.00 -15.95 -7.03
N PRO A 188 2.71 -16.23 -8.32
CA PRO A 188 3.38 -17.28 -9.08
C PRO A 188 4.91 -17.12 -9.20
N THR A 189 5.39 -15.88 -9.08
CA THR A 189 6.82 -15.52 -9.16
C THR A 189 7.58 -15.70 -7.85
N TYR A 190 6.90 -16.01 -6.74
CA TYR A 190 7.54 -16.23 -5.44
C TYR A 190 8.24 -17.60 -5.40
N GLU A 191 9.47 -17.64 -4.88
CA GLU A 191 10.25 -18.88 -4.72
C GLU A 191 10.43 -19.21 -3.24
N SER A 192 10.31 -20.49 -2.91
CA SER A 192 10.34 -20.98 -1.52
C SER A 192 11.65 -20.61 -0.84
N CYS A 193 11.58 -20.06 0.38
CA CYS A 193 12.77 -19.82 1.20
C CYS A 193 13.17 -20.98 2.10
N MET A 194 12.32 -22.00 2.24
CA MET A 194 12.53 -23.17 3.10
C MET A 194 13.25 -24.31 2.37
N ASN A 195 13.43 -24.22 1.05
CA ASN A 195 14.20 -25.17 0.26
C ASN A 195 15.63 -24.66 -0.01
N LYS A 196 16.54 -24.94 0.92
CA LYS A 196 17.99 -25.03 0.69
C LYS A 196 18.55 -26.24 1.43
#